data_AF-A0A963R0N9-F1
#
_entry.id   AF-A0A963R0N9-F1
#
_cell.length_a   1.000
_cell.length_b   1.000
_cell.length_c   1.000
_cell.angle_alpha   90.00
_cell.angle_beta   90.00
_cell.angle_gamma   90.00
#
_symmetry.space_group_name_H-M   'P 1'
#
loop_
_entity.id
_entity.type
_entity.pdbx_description
1 polymer ?
#
loop_
_entity_poly.entity_id
_entity_poly.type
_entity_poly.pdbx_seq_one_letter_code
_entity_poly.pdbx_strand_id
1 'polypeptide(L)' 'MKIELPDLAATSALGERIAAVLQAGDVVALSGGLGAGKTTLARAIIAALGHRGEVPSPSFAII' A
#
# COMPACT_ATOMS: atom_id res chain seq x y z
N MET A 1 -5.60 -15.94 5.57
CA MET A 1 -4.50 -16.18 4.60
C MET A 1 -3.25 -15.49 5.11
N LYS A 2 -2.06 -16.10 4.99
CA LYS A 2 -0.77 -15.49 5.33
C LYS A 2 0.16 -15.61 4.12
N ILE A 3 0.90 -14.56 3.84
CA ILE A 3 1.87 -14.48 2.75
C ILE A 3 3.15 -13.86 3.31
N GLU A 4 4.30 -14.37 2.90
CA GLU A 4 5.59 -13.81 3.27
C GLU A 4 6.06 -12.81 2.21
N LEU A 5 6.57 -11.68 2.67
CA LEU A 5 7.10 -10.60 1.84
C LEU A 5 8.56 -10.38 2.24
N PRO A 6 9.51 -11.19 1.72
CA PRO A 6 10.90 -11.15 2.17
C PRO A 6 11.64 -9.87 1.76
N ASP A 7 11.12 -9.15 0.77
CA ASP A 7 11.74 -7.95 0.23
C ASP A 7 10.71 -6.91 -0.29
N LEU A 8 11.25 -5.80 -0.78
CA LEU A 8 10.45 -4.71 -1.33
C LEU A 8 9.75 -5.09 -2.64
N ALA A 9 10.35 -5.96 -3.45
CA ALA A 9 9.75 -6.39 -4.72
C ALA A 9 8.49 -7.23 -4.48
N ALA A 10 8.51 -8.10 -3.47
CA ALA A 10 7.34 -8.85 -3.02
C ALA A 10 6.23 -7.92 -2.51
N THR A 11 6.59 -6.86 -1.78
CA THR A 11 5.62 -5.85 -1.33
C THR A 11 5.00 -5.09 -2.51
N SER A 12 5.80 -4.74 -3.52
CA SER A 12 5.30 -4.11 -4.76
C SER A 12 4.34 -5.02 -5.51
N ALA A 13 4.71 -6.29 -5.71
CA ALA A 13 3.87 -7.29 -6.38
C ALA A 13 2.53 -7.52 -5.64
N LEU A 14 2.55 -7.50 -4.30
CA LEU A 14 1.31 -7.53 -3.52
C LEU A 14 0.47 -6.28 -3.77
N GLY A 15 1.07 -5.10 -3.81
CA GLY A 15 0.39 -3.85 -4.12
C GLY A 15 -0.31 -3.88 -5.49
N GLU A 16 0.36 -4.40 -6.52
CA GLU A 16 -0.21 -4.60 -7.86
C GLU A 16 -1.42 -5.53 -7.85
N ARG A 17 -1.31 -6.67 -7.13
CA ARG A 17 -2.41 -7.64 -7.01
C ARG A 17 -3.62 -7.07 -6.29
N ILE A 18 -3.41 -6.24 -5.28
CA ILE A 18 -4.49 -5.55 -4.58
C ILE A 18 -5.11 -4.51 -5.52
N ALA A 19 -4.30 -3.67 -6.16
CA ALA A 19 -4.78 -2.64 -7.09
C ALA A 19 -5.63 -3.22 -8.23
N ALA A 20 -5.27 -4.40 -8.75
CA ALA A 20 -5.99 -5.08 -9.83
C ALA A 20 -7.44 -5.47 -9.48
N VAL A 21 -7.79 -5.55 -8.19
CA VAL A 21 -9.14 -5.94 -7.74
C VAL A 21 -9.91 -4.82 -7.05
N LEU A 22 -9.28 -3.66 -6.82
CA LEU A 22 -9.93 -2.53 -6.17
C LEU A 22 -10.90 -1.81 -7.12
N GLN A 23 -11.99 -1.32 -6.54
CA GLN A 23 -13.00 -0.50 -7.20
C GLN A 23 -13.18 0.83 -6.47
N ALA A 24 -13.80 1.79 -7.15
CA ALA A 24 -14.15 3.07 -6.54
C ALA A 24 -15.14 2.85 -5.37
N GLY A 25 -14.81 3.38 -4.20
CA GLY A 25 -15.59 3.22 -2.97
C GLY A 25 -15.03 2.17 -1.99
N ASP A 26 -14.05 1.36 -2.42
CA ASP A 26 -13.39 0.40 -1.53
C ASP A 26 -12.53 1.10 -0.47
N VAL A 27 -12.44 0.47 0.70
CA VAL A 27 -11.61 0.93 1.81
C VAL A 27 -10.63 -0.18 2.21
N VAL A 28 -9.33 0.12 2.15
CA VAL A 28 -8.26 -0.80 2.56
C VAL A 28 -7.63 -0.30 3.86
N ALA A 29 -7.83 -1.03 4.95
CA ALA A 29 -7.20 -0.74 6.24
C ALA A 29 -5.88 -1.51 6.40
N LEU A 30 -4.78 -0.80 6.67
CA LEU A 30 -3.47 -1.38 6.97
C LEU A 30 -3.16 -1.25 8.46
N SER A 31 -2.87 -2.37 9.12
CA SER A 31 -2.56 -2.42 10.55
C SER A 31 -1.20 -3.08 10.80
N GLY A 32 -0.56 -2.70 11.91
CA GLY A 32 0.78 -3.18 12.28
C GLY A 32 1.60 -2.12 12.99
N GLY A 33 2.67 -2.53 13.68
CA GLY A 33 3.54 -1.65 14.44
C GLY A 33 4.34 -0.64 13.60
N LEU A 34 5.13 0.20 14.27
CA LEU A 34 6.08 1.09 13.61
C LEU A 34 7.08 0.25 12.79
N GLY A 35 7.39 0.70 11.57
CA GLY A 35 8.31 -0.03 10.68
C GLY A 35 7.72 -1.27 9.99
N ALA A 36 6.45 -1.64 10.24
CA ALA A 36 5.82 -2.82 9.63
C ALA A 36 5.58 -2.75 8.10
N GLY A 37 6.06 -1.70 7.41
CA GLY A 37 5.92 -1.60 5.95
C GLY A 37 4.57 -1.09 5.42
N LYS A 38 3.64 -0.66 6.29
CA LYS A 38 2.30 -0.16 5.89
C LYS A 38 2.36 0.94 4.81
N THR A 39 3.19 1.96 5.01
CA THR A 39 3.34 3.07 4.04
C THR A 39 3.94 2.58 2.72
N THR A 40 4.87 1.62 2.78
CA THR A 40 5.46 1.01 1.58
C THR A 40 4.39 0.28 0.76
N LEU A 41 3.54 -0.51 1.41
CA LEU A 41 2.45 -1.21 0.73
C LEU A 41 1.40 -0.23 0.16
N ALA A 42 1.01 0.80 0.93
CA ALA A 42 0.08 1.82 0.44
C ALA A 42 0.61 2.51 -0.82
N ARG A 43 1.90 2.87 -0.84
CA ARG A 43 2.57 3.45 -2.01
C ARG A 43 2.58 2.51 -3.20
N ALA A 44 2.85 1.23 -2.99
CA ALA A 44 2.82 0.23 -4.05
C ALA A 44 1.42 0.12 -4.70
N ILE A 45 0.36 0.08 -3.88
CA ILE A 45 -1.03 0.05 -4.38
C ILE A 45 -1.33 1.32 -5.20
N ILE A 46 -1.01 2.50 -4.66
CA ILE A 46 -1.30 3.79 -5.31
C ILE A 46 -0.53 3.94 -6.63
N ALA A 47 0.74 3.52 -6.67
CA ALA A 47 1.53 3.51 -7.90
C ALA A 47 0.93 2.55 -8.95
N ALA A 48 0.49 1.35 -8.53
CA ALA A 48 -0.14 0.38 -9.42
C ALA A 48 -1.51 0.85 -9.97
N LEU A 49 -2.22 1.71 -9.24
CA LEU A 49 -3.43 2.40 -9.71
C LEU A 49 -3.14 3.54 -10.72
N GLY A 50 -1.87 3.79 -11.04
CA GLY A 50 -1.46 4.75 -12.06
C GLY A 50 -1.09 6.14 -11.55
N HIS A 51 -1.02 6.35 -10.23
CA HIS A 51 -0.56 7.63 -9.67
C HIS A 51 0.93 7.85 -9.97
N ARG A 52 1.26 9.03 -10.53
CA ARG A 52 2.62 9.46 -10.82
C ARG A 52 2.96 10.63 -9.91
N GLY A 53 3.71 10.40 -8.83
CA GLY A 53 4.05 11.43 -7.87
C GLY A 53 4.42 10.89 -6.51
N GLU A 54 4.85 11.78 -5.62
CA GLU A 54 5.09 11.43 -4.22
C GLU A 54 3.77 11.17 -3.49
N VAL A 55 3.74 10.08 -2.73
CA VAL A 55 2.67 9.80 -1.78
C VAL A 55 3.26 9.94 -0.37
N PRO A 56 3.24 11.15 0.21
CA PRO A 56 3.74 11.35 1.56
C PRO A 56 2.85 10.62 2.57
N SER A 57 3.45 10.23 3.69
CA SER A 57 2.67 9.65 4.80
C SER A 57 1.79 10.75 5.40
N PRO A 58 0.47 10.57 5.54
CA PRO A 58 -0.40 11.58 6.13
C PRO A 58 -0.30 11.62 7.66
N SER A 59 0.82 11.18 8.25
CA SER A 59 1.00 11.05 9.71
C SER A 59 0.69 12.32 10.51
N PHE A 60 0.73 13.49 9.85
CA PHE A 60 0.34 14.80 10.42
C PHE A 60 -0.64 15.57 9.52
N ALA A 61 -1.23 14.93 8.51
CA ALA A 61 -2.08 15.59 7.51
C ALA A 61 -3.58 15.30 7.68
N ILE A 62 -3.96 14.51 8.69
CA ILE A 62 -5.36 14.30 9.06
C ILE A 62 -5.76 15.47 9.97
N ILE A 63 -6.55 16.39 9.42
CA ILE A 63 -7.22 17.50 10.13
C ILE A 63 -8.54 16.98 10.72
#